data_AF-A0AAF0U9R9-F1
#
_entry.id   AF-A0AAF0U9R9-F1
#
_cell.length_a   1.000
_cell.length_b   1.000
_cell.length_c   1.000
_cell.angle_alpha   90.00
_cell.angle_beta   90.00
_cell.angle_gamma   90.00
#
_symmetry.space_group_name_H-M   'P 1'
#
loop_
_entity.id
_entity.type
_entity.pdbx_description
1 polymer ?
#
loop_
_entity_poly.entity_id
_entity_poly.type
_entity_poly.pdbx_seq_one_letter_code
_entity_poly.pdbx_strand_id
1 'polypeptide(L)' 'MQTMTTFMSSPPATTFLAFHTQDNNAIAIGMDDSCIQIYNIRVDKVELFRHLFHSVIFEILLIQYLV' A
#
# COMPACT_ATOMS: atom_id res chain seq x y z
N MET A 1 19.47 -3.35 -33.87
CA MET A 1 18.39 -2.82 -33.03
C MET A 1 18.29 -3.74 -31.82
N GLN A 2 18.58 -3.26 -30.62
CA GLN A 2 18.49 -4.06 -29.40
C GLN A 2 17.12 -3.81 -28.78
N THR A 3 16.29 -4.85 -28.76
CA THR A 3 14.99 -4.82 -28.07
C THR A 3 15.26 -4.84 -26.57
N MET A 4 14.99 -3.73 -25.88
CA MET A 4 14.99 -3.71 -24.43
C MET A 4 13.75 -4.45 -23.94
N THR A 5 13.90 -5.71 -23.57
CA THR A 5 12.87 -6.46 -22.85
C THR A 5 12.92 -6.03 -21.38
N THR A 6 11.94 -5.26 -20.93
CA THR A 6 11.76 -4.94 -19.52
C THR A 6 11.37 -6.21 -18.78
N PHE A 7 12.33 -6.82 -18.08
CA PHE A 7 12.19 -8.11 -17.38
C PHE A 7 11.35 -8.04 -16.10
N MET A 8 10.95 -6.84 -15.67
CA MET A 8 10.19 -6.61 -14.45
C MET A 8 8.93 -5.83 -14.81
N SER A 9 7.76 -6.34 -14.45
CA SER A 9 6.55 -5.51 -14.41
C SER A 9 6.87 -4.30 -13.53
N SER A 10 6.59 -3.07 -14.00
CA SER A 10 6.68 -1.88 -13.17
C SER A 10 6.04 -2.15 -11.81
N PRO A 11 6.62 -1.69 -10.68
CA PRO A 11 5.96 -1.78 -9.39
C PRO A 11 4.52 -1.29 -9.53
N PRO A 12 3.52 -2.00 -8.98
CA PRO A 12 2.12 -1.59 -9.02
C PRO A 12 1.99 -0.11 -8.69
N ALA A 13 1.25 0.65 -9.50
CA ALA A 13 1.16 2.08 -9.29
C ALA A 13 0.45 2.36 -7.95
N THR A 14 1.07 3.18 -7.11
CA THR A 14 0.43 3.64 -5.88
C THR A 14 -0.74 4.55 -6.25
N THR A 15 -1.93 4.16 -5.82
CA THR A 15 -3.17 4.90 -6.07
C THR A 15 -3.60 5.72 -4.86
N PHE A 16 -3.26 5.28 -3.65
CA PHE A 16 -3.69 5.94 -2.41
C PHE A 16 -2.60 5.91 -1.33
N LEU A 17 -2.53 6.99 -0.54
CA LEU A 17 -1.65 7.13 0.62
C LEU A 17 -2.48 7.62 1.80
N ALA A 18 -2.35 6.96 2.95
CA ALA A 18 -2.96 7.41 4.21
C ALA A 18 -1.97 7.35 5.36
N PHE A 19 -2.09 8.34 6.25
CA PHE A 19 -1.21 8.53 7.40
C PHE A 19 -2.03 8.46 8.68
N HIS A 20 -1.61 7.63 9.61
CA HIS A 20 -2.21 7.59 10.94
C HIS A 20 -1.92 8.90 11.68
N THR A 21 -2.94 9.74 11.87
CA THR A 21 -2.78 11.14 12.30
C THR A 21 -2.33 11.30 13.75
N GLN A 22 -2.57 10.31 14.61
CA GLN A 22 -2.26 10.43 16.04
C GLN A 22 -0.78 10.16 16.30
N ASP A 23 -0.24 9.08 15.74
CA ASP A 23 1.12 8.66 16.05
C ASP A 23 2.09 8.88 14.87
N ASN A 24 1.57 9.17 13.68
CA ASN A 24 2.30 9.30 12.41
C ASN A 24 3.33 8.17 12.17
N ASN A 25 3.08 7.00 12.75
CA ASN A 25 3.99 5.86 12.71
C ASN A 25 3.59 4.86 11.63
N ALA A 26 2.37 4.91 11.12
CA ALA A 26 1.86 3.95 10.13
C ALA A 26 1.42 4.67 8.85
N ILE A 27 2.00 4.26 7.72
CA ILE A 27 1.61 4.70 6.38
C ILE A 27 0.92 3.52 5.70
N ALA A 28 -0.33 3.70 5.27
CA ALA A 28 -1.02 2.73 4.43
C ALA A 28 -0.97 3.19 2.97
N ILE A 29 -0.52 2.30 2.08
CA ILE A 29 -0.32 2.55 0.65
C ILE A 29 -1.24 1.60 -0.11
N GLY A 30 -2.25 2.15 -0.76
CA GLY A 30 -3.12 1.41 -1.68
C GLY A 30 -2.48 1.34 -3.07
N MET A 31 -2.40 0.15 -3.64
CA MET A 31 -1.89 -0.10 -4.99
C MET A 31 -3.02 -0.43 -5.96
N ASP A 32 -2.80 -0.21 -7.25
CA ASP A 32 -3.73 -0.52 -8.34
C ASP A 32 -4.07 -2.01 -8.48
N ASP A 33 -3.20 -2.90 -8.00
CA ASP A 33 -3.40 -4.35 -7.98
C ASP A 33 -4.23 -4.85 -6.78
N SER A 34 -4.97 -3.94 -6.12
CA SER A 34 -5.80 -4.20 -4.93
C SER A 34 -5.02 -4.71 -3.72
N CYS A 35 -3.74 -4.36 -3.63
CA CYS A 35 -2.93 -4.56 -2.45
C CYS A 35 -2.90 -3.31 -1.57
N ILE A 36 -2.71 -3.55 -0.28
CA ILE A 36 -2.39 -2.51 0.70
C ILE A 36 -1.05 -2.85 1.32
N GLN A 37 -0.11 -1.92 1.28
CA GLN A 37 1.12 -1.99 2.07
C GLN A 37 0.98 -1.09 3.28
N ILE A 38 1.17 -1.64 4.47
CA ILE A 38 1.23 -0.88 5.72
C ILE A 38 2.68 -0.80 6.15
N TYR A 39 3.22 0.41 6.19
CA TYR A 39 4.58 0.69 6.61
C TYR A 39 4.59 1.28 8.01
N ASN A 40 5.20 0.58 8.96
CA ASN A 40 5.40 1.08 10.32
C ASN A 40 6.78 1.74 10.42
N ILE A 41 6.81 3.07 10.48
CA ILE A 41 8.01 3.92 10.52
C ILE A 41 8.84 3.67 11.79
N ARG A 42 8.22 3.31 12.93
CA ARG A 42 8.97 3.04 14.18
C ARG A 42 9.68 1.69 14.18
N VAL A 43 9.05 0.70 13.53
CA VAL A 43 9.48 -0.70 13.61
C VAL A 43 10.12 -1.15 12.29
N ASP A 44 10.17 -0.27 11.29
CA ASP A 44 10.61 -0.54 9.90
C ASP A 44 9.98 -1.83 9.34
N LYS A 45 8.71 -2.05 9.69
CA LYS A 45 7.98 -3.27 9.33
C LYS A 45 7.01 -2.96 8.22
N VAL A 46 7.07 -3.77 7.16
CA VAL A 46 6.15 -3.70 6.03
C VAL A 46 5.22 -4.89 6.08
N GLU A 47 3.91 -4.65 6.12
CA GLU A 47 2.90 -5.68 6.00
C GLU A 47 2.14 -5.49 4.68
N LEU A 48 2.19 -6.51 3.82
CA LEU A 48 1.46 -6.53 2.55
C LEU A 48 0.18 -7.33 2.74
N PHE A 49 -0.96 -6.65 2.69
CA PHE A 49 -2.27 -7.26 2.63
C PHE A 49 -2.75 -7.32 1.18
N ARG A 50 -2.99 -8.53 0.69
CA ARG A 50 -3.69 -8.79 -0.58
C ARG A 50 -5.09 -9.25 -0.25
N HIS A 51 -6.11 -8.48 -0.61
CA HIS A 51 -7.49 -8.87 -0.31
C HIS A 51 -8.51 -8.64 -1.43
N LEU A 52 -9.50 -9.53 -1.44
CA LEU A 52 -10.53 -9.75 -2.47
C LEU A 52 -11.67 -8.72 -2.44
N PHE A 53 -11.57 -7.67 -1.63
CA PHE A 53 -12.61 -6.66 -1.52
C PHE A 53 -12.50 -5.66 -2.67
N HIS A 54 -13.65 -5.29 -3.24
CA HIS A 54 -13.75 -4.44 -4.42
C HIS A 54 -13.27 -2.99 -4.20
N SER A 55 -12.94 -2.59 -2.95
CA SER A 55 -12.49 -1.23 -2.63
C SER A 55 -11.36 -1.20 -1.60
N VAL A 56 -10.18 -0.75 -2.04
CA VAL A 56 -8.97 -0.54 -1.23
C VAL A 56 -9.12 0.66 -0.27
N ILE A 57 -9.96 1.63 -0.63
CA ILE A 57 -10.18 2.87 0.14
C ILE A 57 -10.86 2.57 1.49
N PHE A 58 -11.81 1.64 1.52
CA PHE A 58 -12.54 1.31 2.75
C PHE A 58 -11.63 0.65 3.79
N GLU A 59 -10.75 -0.26 3.36
CA GLU A 59 -9.76 -0.91 4.21
C GLU A 59 -8.75 0.10 4.78
N ILE A 60 -8.27 1.03 3.96
CA ILE A 60 -7.41 2.12 4.42
C ILE A 60 -8.13 2.95 5.50
N LEU A 61 -9.41 3.31 5.29
CA LEU A 61 -10.20 4.05 6.27
C LEU A 61 -10.43 3.26 7.56
N LEU A 62 -10.67 1.94 7.44
CA LEU A 62 -10.85 1.04 8.58
C LEU A 62 -9.56 0.95 9.41
N ILE A 63 -8.41 0.80 8.77
CA ILE A 63 -7.10 0.77 9.44
C ILE A 63 -6.82 2.09 10.16
N GLN A 64 -7.15 3.22 9.54
CA GLN A 64 -7.02 4.56 10.15
C GLN A 64 -7.95 4.78 11.35
N TYR A 65 -9.04 4.03 11.45
CA TYR A 65 -10.01 4.11 12.56
C TYR A 65 -9.71 3.11 13.69
N LEU A 66 -9.11 1.96 13.38
CA LEU A 66 -8.90 0.85 14.32
C LEU A 66 -7.53 0.91 15.03
N VAL A 67 -6.55 1.58 14.42
CA VAL A 67 -5.24 1.93 15.02
C VAL A 67 -5.32 3.35 15.54
#